data_AF-A0A8I5U4S2-F1
#
_entry.id   AF-A0A8I5U4S2-F1
#
_cell.length_a   1.000
_cell.length_b   1.000
_cell.length_c   1.000
_cell.angle_alpha   90.00
_cell.angle_beta   90.00
_cell.angle_gamma   90.00
#
_symmetry.space_group_name_H-M   'P 1'
#
loop_
_entity.id
_entity.type
_entity.pdbx_description
1 polymer ?
#
loop_
_entity_poly.entity_id
_entity_poly.type
_entity_poly.pdbx_seq_one_letter_code
_entity_poly.pdbx_strand_id
1 'polypeptide(L)'
;EVQLVESEGGLVQPGGSLRLSCAASGFTFDDYAMHWVRQAPGKGLKWVSGINWNGDNSKNSLYLQMNSLRAEDTALYYCAKDTQ
;
A
#
# COMPACT_ATOMS: atom_id res chain seq x y z
N GLU A 1 -15.88 3.83 13.03
CA GLU A 1 -15.56 2.59 12.30
C GLU A 1 -14.07 2.61 11.97
N VAL A 2 -13.37 1.48 12.06
CA VAL A 2 -11.91 1.38 11.89
C VAL A 2 -11.61 0.73 10.55
N GLN A 3 -10.97 1.44 9.62
CA GLN A 3 -10.75 0.95 8.26
C GLN A 3 -9.42 1.43 7.68
N LEU A 4 -8.86 0.62 6.78
CA LEU A 4 -7.80 1.01 5.86
C LEU A 4 -8.44 1.34 4.52
N VAL A 5 -8.06 2.48 3.94
CA VAL A 5 -8.64 2.98 2.69
C VAL A 5 -7.52 3.21 1.69
N GLU A 6 -7.42 2.35 0.69
CA GLU A 6 -6.47 2.49 -0.41
C GLU A 6 -6.94 3.49 -1.48
N SER A 7 -5.99 4.16 -2.12
CA SER A 7 -6.28 4.90 -3.36
C SER A 7 -6.69 3.95 -4.46
N GLU A 8 -7.58 4.40 -5.35
CA GLU A 8 -7.82 3.72 -6.61
C GLU A 8 -6.50 3.54 -7.36
N GLY A 9 -6.22 2.30 -7.77
CA GLY A 9 -5.11 2.00 -8.66
C GLY A 9 -5.31 2.63 -10.04
N GLY A 10 -4.34 2.44 -10.93
CA GLY A 10 -4.41 3.00 -12.28
C GLY A 10 -3.80 2.08 -13.32
N LEU A 11 -4.34 2.14 -14.55
CA LEU A 11 -3.68 1.58 -15.72
C LEU A 11 -2.52 2.50 -16.12
N VAL A 12 -1.29 1.99 -16.04
CA VAL A 12 -0.08 2.73 -16.38
C VAL A 12 0.64 2.03 -17.53
N GLN A 13 1.20 2.80 -18.45
CA GLN A 13 2.01 2.25 -19.53
C GLN A 13 3.33 1.65 -19.00
N PRO A 14 3.91 0.64 -19.67
CA PRO A 14 5.21 0.10 -19.30
C PRO A 14 6.29 1.18 -19.19
N GLY A 15 7.09 1.13 -18.13
CA GLY A 15 8.11 2.14 -17.82
C GLY A 15 7.59 3.36 -17.06
N GLY A 16 6.27 3.51 -16.90
CA GLY A 16 5.67 4.57 -16.09
C GLY A 16 5.83 4.38 -14.58
N SER A 17 5.32 5.33 -13.81
CA SER A 17 5.32 5.31 -12.35
C SER A 17 3.91 5.46 -11.81
N LEU A 18 3.63 4.84 -10.67
CA LEU A 18 2.37 4.97 -9.95
C LEU A 18 2.66 5.21 -8.47
N ARG A 19 1.85 6.05 -7.83
CA ARG A 19 1.89 6.25 -6.38
C ARG A 19 0.56 5.82 -5.80
N LEU A 20 0.58 4.77 -4.99
CA LEU A 20 -0.59 4.36 -4.21
C LEU A 20 -0.56 5.04 -2.85
N SER A 21 -1.72 5.28 -2.25
CA SER A 21 -1.85 5.72 -0.87
C SER A 21 -2.74 4.80 -0.06
N CYS A 22 -2.54 4.75 1.24
CA CYS A 22 -3.38 4.02 2.19
C CYS A 22 -3.65 4.89 3.41
N ALA A 23 -4.91 5.20 3.69
CA ALA A 23 -5.30 6.00 4.84
C ALA A 23 -5.93 5.16 5.95
N ALA A 24 -5.55 5.40 7.20
CA ALA A 24 -6.22 4.82 8.37
C ALA A 24 -7.33 5.74 8.86
N SER A 25 -8.52 5.17 9.01
CA SER A 25 -9.67 5.81 9.64
C SER A 25 -9.99 5.09 10.94
N GLY A 26 -10.22 5.83 12.03
CA GLY A 26 -10.62 5.28 13.33
C GLY A 26 -9.49 4.69 14.20
N PHE A 27 -8.23 4.78 13.75
CA PHE A 27 -7.03 4.42 14.53
C PHE A 27 -5.81 5.19 14.03
N THR A 28 -4.75 5.23 14.84
CA THR A 28 -3.46 5.82 14.46
C THR A 28 -2.50 4.73 13.99
N PHE A 29 -1.69 5.04 12.98
CA PHE A 29 -0.71 4.07 12.46
C PHE A 29 0.40 3.73 13.46
N ASP A 30 0.58 4.52 14.52
CA ASP A 30 1.51 4.22 15.61
C ASP A 30 1.14 2.95 16.40
N ASP A 31 -0.13 2.52 16.33
CA ASP A 31 -0.62 1.37 17.10
C ASP A 31 -0.25 0.02 16.45
N TYR A 32 0.09 -0.01 15.16
CA TYR A 32 0.32 -1.25 14.41
C TYR A 32 1.43 -1.08 13.38
N ALA A 33 2.29 -2.09 13.25
CA ALA A 33 3.18 -2.16 12.10
C ALA A 33 2.34 -2.31 10.82
N MET A 34 2.67 -1.55 9.78
CA MET A 34 1.91 -1.54 8.53
C MET A 34 2.79 -2.05 7.39
N HIS A 35 2.19 -2.74 6.42
CA HIS A 35 2.92 -3.23 5.26
C HIS A 35 2.05 -3.28 4.00
N TRP A 36 2.69 -3.18 2.84
CA TRP A 36 2.06 -3.40 1.55
C TRP A 36 2.19 -4.86 1.14
N VAL A 37 1.09 -5.44 0.68
CA VAL A 37 1.05 -6.75 0.02
C VAL A 37 0.49 -6.61 -1.37
N ARG A 38 0.89 -7.51 -2.27
CA ARG A 38 0.34 -7.61 -3.61
C ARG A 38 -0.14 -9.01 -3.94
N GLN A 39 -1.19 -9.10 -4.75
CA GLN A 39 -1.72 -10.34 -5.28
C GLN A 39 -1.85 -10.25 -6.80
N ALA A 40 -1.00 -11.00 -7.51
CA ALA A 40 -1.14 -11.13 -8.95
C ALA A 40 -2.22 -12.19 -9.29
N PRO A 41 -2.92 -12.08 -10.44
CA PRO A 41 -3.90 -13.07 -10.85
C PRO A 41 -3.34 -14.50 -10.85
N GLY A 42 -4.02 -15.43 -10.19
CA GLY A 42 -3.59 -16.83 -10.07
C GLY A 42 -2.38 -17.06 -9.17
N LYS A 43 -1.92 -16.07 -8.41
CA LYS A 43 -0.80 -16.18 -7.46
C LYS A 43 -1.25 -15.87 -6.02
N GLY A 44 -0.48 -16.38 -5.06
CA GLY A 44 -0.65 -16.03 -3.65
C GLY A 44 -0.23 -14.59 -3.32
N LEU A 45 -0.55 -14.16 -2.11
CA LEU A 45 -0.12 -12.88 -1.55
C LEU A 45 1.41 -12.82 -1.46
N LYS A 46 1.98 -11.67 -1.80
CA LYS A 46 3.41 -11.38 -1.65
C LYS A 46 3.61 -10.06 -0.93
N TRP A 47 4.51 -10.06 0.05
CA TRP A 47 4.96 -8.86 0.72
C TRP A 47 5.72 -7.95 -0.27
N VAL A 48 5.48 -6.65 -0.20
CA VAL A 48 6.10 -5.64 -1.08
C VAL A 48 7.06 -4.75 -0.30
N SER A 49 6.58 -4.13 0.77
CA SER A 49 7.37 -3.22 1.60
C SER A 49 6.76 -3.08 2.99
N GLY A 50 7.64 -2.97 3.99
CA GLY A 50 7.30 -2.51 5.33
C GLY A 50 7.12 -1.00 5.29
N ILE A 51 6.26 -0.49 6.14
CA ILE A 51 5.93 0.93 6.20
C ILE A 51 6.42 1.46 7.53
N ASN A 52 7.46 2.30 7.48
CA ASN A 52 7.93 3.03 8.65
C ASN A 52 7.18 4.36 8.74
N TRP A 53 6.57 4.60 9.90
CA TRP A 53 5.91 5.85 10.21
C TRP A 53 6.93 6.99 10.30
N ASN A 54 6.84 7.97 9.39
CA ASN A 54 7.78 9.09 9.31
C ASN A 54 7.37 10.27 10.22
N GLY A 55 6.79 10.01 11.39
CA GLY A 55 6.58 10.98 12.47
C GLY A 55 5.67 12.19 12.18
N ASP A 56 5.23 12.38 10.93
CA ASP A 56 4.30 13.42 10.54
C ASP A 56 2.87 12.98 10.87
N ASN A 57 2.53 13.13 12.15
CA ASN A 57 1.22 12.84 12.75
C ASN A 57 0.06 13.64 12.14
N SER A 58 0.34 14.56 11.19
CA SER A 58 -0.68 15.31 10.47
C SER A 58 -1.33 14.54 9.31
N LYS A 59 -0.72 13.44 8.86
CA LYS A 59 -1.26 12.62 7.77
C LYS A 59 -1.31 11.16 8.16
N ASN A 60 -2.52 10.71 8.51
CA ASN A 60 -2.90 9.30 8.61
C ASN A 60 -2.95 8.64 7.21
N SER A 61 -2.01 8.95 6.32
CA SER A 61 -1.92 8.46 4.94
C SER A 61 -0.51 7.98 4.60
N LEU A 62 -0.40 6.71 4.24
CA LEU A 62 0.80 6.01 3.80
C LEU A 62 0.90 6.05 2.28
N TYR A 63 2.10 5.88 1.73
CA TYR A 63 2.31 5.89 0.27
C TYR A 63 3.26 4.79 -0.19
N LEU A 64 2.96 4.18 -1.34
CA LEU A 64 3.85 3.28 -2.07
C LEU A 64 4.22 3.93 -3.40
N GLN A 65 5.49 4.29 -3.56
CA GLN A 65 6.01 4.81 -4.83
C GLN A 65 6.55 3.66 -5.68
N MET A 66 5.93 3.44 -6.83
CA MET A 66 6.36 2.44 -7.81
C MET A 66 6.93 3.15 -9.03
N ASN A 67 8.12 2.76 -9.44
CA ASN A 67 8.82 3.36 -10.59
C ASN A 67 9.15 2.30 -11.63
N SER A 68 9.13 2.70 -12.90
CA SER A 68 9.50 1.84 -14.04
C SER A 68 8.70 0.53 -14.07
N LEU A 69 7.37 0.66 -13.93
CA LEU A 69 6.42 -0.45 -13.86
C LEU A 69 6.49 -1.36 -15.09
N ARG A 70 6.36 -2.66 -14.85
CA ARG A 70 6.33 -3.69 -15.90
C ARG A 70 5.05 -4.51 -15.83
N ALA A 71 4.82 -5.35 -16.84
CA ALA A 71 3.64 -6.22 -16.88
C ALA A 71 3.59 -7.18 -15.68
N GLU A 72 4.74 -7.56 -15.13
CA GLU A 72 4.83 -8.43 -13.96
C GLU A 72 4.38 -7.74 -12.66
N ASP A 73 4.30 -6.41 -12.66
CA ASP A 73 3.84 -5.62 -11.51
C ASP A 73 2.33 -5.43 -11.47
N THR A 74 1.61 -5.88 -12.50
CA THR A 74 0.14 -5.90 -12.53
C THR A 74 -0.39 -6.87 -11.48
N ALA A 75 -0.94 -6.30 -10.41
CA ALA A 75 -1.47 -7.01 -9.26
C ALA A 75 -2.47 -6.11 -8.53
N LEU A 76 -3.28 -6.71 -7.67
CA LEU A 76 -4.00 -5.98 -6.63
C LEU A 76 -3.02 -5.66 -5.51
N TYR A 77 -3.01 -4.41 -5.04
CA TYR A 77 -2.15 -3.94 -3.96
C TYR A 77 -3.03 -3.56 -2.77
N TYR A 78 -2.67 -4.06 -1.59
CA TYR A 78 -3.40 -3.83 -0.35
C TYR A 78 -2.43 -3.32 0.70
N CYS A 79 -2.91 -2.42 1.55
CA CYS A 79 -2.22 -2.16 2.80
C CYS A 79 -2.82 -3.04 3.90
N ALA A 80 -1.95 -3.65 4.68
CA ALA A 80 -2.34 -4.52 5.77
C ALA A 80 -1.70 -4.02 7.06
N LYS A 81 -2.50 -4.00 8.13
CA LYS A 81 -1.97 -3.90 9.47
C LYS A 81 -1.42 -5.25 9.88
N ASP A 82 -0.28 -5.24 10.53
CA ASP A 82 0.24 -6.41 11.19
C ASP A 82 -0.63 -6.70 12.41
N THR A 83 -1.11 -7.92 12.49
CA THR A 83 -1.89 -8.41 13.63
C THR A 83 -0.99 -9.39 14.35
N GLN A 84 -0.24 -8.92 15.35
CA GLN A 84 0.35 -9.82 16.34
C GLN A 84 -0.74 -10.59 17.07
#